data_AF-A0A7X0CNC3-F1
#
_entry.id   AF-A0A7X0CNC3-F1
#
_cell.length_a   1.000
_cell.length_b   1.000
_cell.length_c   1.000
_cell.angle_alpha   90.00
_cell.angle_beta   90.00
_cell.angle_gamma   90.00
#
_symmetry.space_group_name_H-M   'P 1'
#
loop_
_entity.id
_entity.type
_entity.pdbx_description
1 polymer ?
#
loop_
_entity_poly.entity_id
_entity_poly.type
_entity_poly.pdbx_seq_one_letter_code
_entity_poly.pdbx_strand_id
1 'polypeptide(L)'
;MLIQNIQVEAKLKKFNQALSLIQKNNYFWFDSRHGEFPEQEHDIIFNHLFFEVDSNFVRFHFFHTSQLPFNIRRECQNAFNEIFHA
;
A
#
# COMPACT_ATOMS: atom_id res chain seq x y z
N MET A 1 -23.90 -9.65 -7.42
CA MET A 1 -22.66 -8.91 -7.75
C MET A 1 -22.43 -7.65 -6.91
N LEU A 2 -23.46 -6.89 -6.49
CA LEU A 2 -23.26 -5.67 -5.67
C LEU A 2 -22.58 -5.90 -4.29
N ILE A 3 -22.85 -7.02 -3.61
CA ILE A 3 -22.33 -7.29 -2.26
C ILE A 3 -20.81 -7.59 -2.27
N GLN A 4 -20.29 -8.26 -3.31
CA GLN A 4 -18.86 -8.53 -3.44
C GLN A 4 -18.06 -7.23 -3.61
N ASN A 5 -18.58 -6.28 -4.40
CA ASN A 5 -17.92 -5.00 -4.62
C ASN A 5 -17.83 -4.15 -3.34
N ILE A 6 -18.87 -4.15 -2.50
CA ILE A 6 -18.88 -3.42 -1.23
C ILE A 6 -17.85 -3.99 -0.24
N GLN A 7 -17.69 -5.32 -0.19
CA GLN A 7 -16.69 -5.96 0.66
C GLN A 7 -15.26 -5.67 0.21
N VAL A 8 -15.02 -5.66 -1.11
CA VAL A 8 -13.71 -5.30 -1.68
C VAL A 8 -13.36 -3.84 -1.38
N GLU A 9 -14.29 -2.91 -1.57
CA GLU A 9 -14.08 -1.49 -1.26
C GLU A 9 -13.76 -1.25 0.22
N ALA A 10 -14.49 -1.92 1.13
CA ALA A 10 -14.23 -1.83 2.56
C ALA A 10 -12.85 -2.38 2.94
N LYS A 11 -12.42 -3.50 2.34
CA LYS A 11 -11.09 -4.06 2.55
C LYS A 11 -9.99 -3.17 1.98
N LEU A 12 -10.18 -2.59 0.79
CA LEU A 12 -9.24 -1.62 0.20
C LEU A 12 -9.11 -0.38 1.08
N LYS A 13 -10.21 0.15 1.62
CA LYS A 13 -10.17 1.25 2.58
C LYS A 13 -9.36 0.90 3.83
N LYS A 14 -9.57 -0.29 4.40
CA LYS A 14 -8.78 -0.77 5.55
C LYS A 14 -7.30 -0.90 5.20
N PHE A 15 -6.97 -1.40 4.01
CA PHE A 15 -5.59 -1.56 3.60
C PHE A 15 -4.91 -0.21 3.35
N ASN A 16 -5.60 0.77 2.74
CA ASN A 16 -5.10 2.14 2.62
C ASN A 16 -4.81 2.77 3.99
N GLN A 17 -5.66 2.52 4.99
CA GLN A 17 -5.39 2.97 6.36
C GLN A 17 -4.16 2.30 6.96
N ALA A 18 -3.97 0.99 6.71
CA ALA A 18 -2.77 0.28 7.15
C ALA A 18 -1.50 0.82 6.48
N LEU A 19 -1.53 1.11 5.17
CA LEU A 19 -0.41 1.73 4.45
C LEU A 19 -0.05 3.11 5.03
N SER A 20 -1.04 3.95 5.34
CA SER A 20 -0.80 5.24 5.99
C SER A 20 -0.15 5.08 7.37
N LEU A 21 -0.54 4.07 8.14
CA LEU A 21 0.10 3.78 9.43
C LEU A 21 1.53 3.28 9.26
N ILE A 22 1.80 2.41 8.29
CA ILE A 22 3.14 1.92 7.95
C ILE A 22 4.05 3.09 7.54
N GLN A 23 3.56 4.00 6.69
CA GLN A 23 4.29 5.21 6.31
C GLN A 23 4.62 6.07 7.53
N LYS A 24 3.65 6.29 8.41
CA LYS A 24 3.84 7.05 9.65
C LYS A 24 4.87 6.40 10.58
N ASN A 25 4.83 5.08 10.73
CA ASN A 25 5.78 4.35 11.58
C ASN A 25 7.20 4.34 10.99
N ASN A 26 7.32 4.47 9.68
CA ASN A 26 8.58 4.52 8.95
C ASN A 26 8.92 5.94 8.44
N TYR A 27 8.40 6.99 9.10
CA TYR A 27 8.43 8.36 8.57
C TYR A 27 9.83 8.84 8.20
N PHE A 28 10.85 8.53 9.02
CA PHE A 28 12.23 8.94 8.75
C PHE A 28 12.73 8.50 7.38
N TRP A 29 12.33 7.30 6.92
CA TRP A 29 12.75 6.82 5.61
C TRP A 29 12.10 7.62 4.49
N PHE A 30 10.79 7.86 4.58
CA PHE A 30 10.03 8.63 3.60
C PHE A 30 10.46 10.11 3.57
N ASP A 31 10.63 10.71 4.74
CA ASP A 31 11.06 12.11 4.94
C ASP A 31 12.47 12.36 4.38
N SER A 32 13.37 11.39 4.50
CA SER A 32 14.75 11.48 3.98
C SER A 32 14.86 11.44 2.45
N ARG A 33 13.75 11.22 1.73
CA ARG A 33 13.72 11.00 0.28
C ARG A 33 12.86 12.04 -0.40
N HIS A 34 13.28 12.46 -1.58
CA HIS A 34 12.50 13.37 -2.40
C HIS A 34 11.23 12.69 -2.93
N GLY A 35 10.15 13.45 -3.05
CA GLY A 35 8.94 12.99 -3.71
C GLY A 35 9.15 12.60 -5.17
N GLU A 36 8.25 11.77 -5.69
CA GLU A 36 8.27 11.39 -7.11
C GLU A 36 7.75 12.55 -8.00
N PHE A 37 6.89 13.39 -7.44
CA PHE A 37 6.26 14.52 -8.13
C PHE A 37 6.69 15.86 -7.54
N PRO A 38 6.70 16.96 -8.33
CA PRO A 38 7.10 18.28 -7.85
C PRO A 38 6.30 18.80 -6.65
N GLU A 39 5.05 18.39 -6.50
CA GLU A 39 4.16 18.77 -5.40
C GLU A 39 4.40 17.93 -4.13
N GLN A 40 5.20 16.88 -4.21
CA GLN A 40 5.57 16.02 -3.10
C GLN A 40 6.95 16.41 -2.57
N GLU A 41 6.98 17.05 -1.40
CA GLU A 41 8.24 17.37 -0.73
C GLU A 41 9.02 16.09 -0.37
N HIS A 42 8.30 15.05 0.05
CA HIS A 42 8.83 13.77 0.49
C HIS A 42 8.23 12.59 -0.29
N ASP A 43 8.98 11.50 -0.38
CA ASP A 43 8.51 10.24 -0.93
C ASP A 43 7.32 9.70 -0.11
N ILE A 44 6.40 8.97 -0.75
CA ILE A 44 5.23 8.38 -0.08
C ILE A 44 5.04 6.92 -0.48
N ILE A 45 4.40 6.14 0.38
CA ILE A 45 4.25 4.70 0.18
C ILE A 45 3.50 4.34 -1.11
N PHE A 46 2.59 5.20 -1.55
CA PHE A 46 1.82 5.02 -2.77
C PHE A 46 2.64 5.17 -4.05
N ASN A 47 3.83 5.76 -4.00
CA ASN A 47 4.78 5.81 -5.12
C ASN A 47 5.46 4.46 -5.38
N HIS A 48 5.28 3.47 -4.48
CA HIS A 48 6.05 2.22 -4.49
C HIS A 48 5.23 0.98 -4.79
N LEU A 49 3.91 1.11 -4.89
CA LEU A 49 2.99 -0.02 -4.96
C LEU A 49 1.75 0.29 -5.78
N PHE A 50 1.11 -0.76 -6.29
CA PHE A 50 -0.17 -0.68 -6.96
C PHE A 50 -1.07 -1.87 -6.63
N PHE A 51 -2.34 -1.73 -7.01
CA PHE A 51 -3.37 -2.73 -6.83
C PHE A 51 -3.88 -3.22 -8.18
N GLU A 52 -4.14 -4.51 -8.26
CA GLU A 52 -4.95 -5.09 -9.33
C GLU A 52 -6.24 -5.62 -8.70
N VAL A 53 -7.37 -5.19 -9.22
CA VAL A 53 -8.68 -5.67 -8.80
C VAL A 53 -9.32 -6.35 -10.00
N ASP A 54 -9.58 -7.64 -9.87
CA ASP A 54 -10.40 -8.42 -10.80
C ASP A 54 -11.65 -8.91 -10.06
N SER A 55 -12.61 -9.41 -10.84
CA SER A 55 -13.88 -10.02 -10.45
C SER A 55 -13.77 -11.03 -9.31
N ASN A 56 -12.62 -11.69 -9.17
CA ASN A 56 -12.40 -12.80 -8.25
C ASN A 56 -11.31 -12.56 -7.21
N PHE A 57 -10.43 -11.58 -7.41
CA PHE A 57 -9.28 -11.38 -6.52
C PHE A 57 -8.81 -9.92 -6.50
N VAL A 58 -8.21 -9.56 -5.36
CA VAL A 58 -7.39 -8.36 -5.24
C VAL A 58 -5.94 -8.82 -5.13
N ARG A 59 -5.04 -8.18 -5.88
CA ARG A 59 -3.60 -8.36 -5.73
C ARG A 59 -2.94 -7.04 -5.39
N PHE A 60 -1.81 -7.19 -4.73
CA PHE A 60 -0.95 -6.11 -4.30
C PHE A 60 0.46 -6.38 -4.82
N HIS A 61 1.06 -5.38 -5.46
CA HIS A 61 2.38 -5.48 -6.05
C HIS A 61 3.22 -4.25 -5.70
N PHE A 62 4.52 -4.46 -5.53
CA PHE A 62 5.49 -3.37 -5.55
C PHE A 62 5.91 -3.07 -6.97
N PHE A 63 6.16 -1.81 -7.30
CA PHE A 63 6.84 -1.49 -8.56
C PHE A 63 8.23 -2.14 -8.58
N HIS A 64 8.66 -2.57 -9.77
CA HIS A 64 9.99 -3.17 -9.95
C HIS A 64 11.12 -2.19 -9.62
N THR A 65 10.86 -0.88 -9.76
CA THR A 65 11.75 0.21 -9.39
C THR A 65 11.65 0.64 -7.92
N SER A 66 10.69 0.09 -7.15
CA SER A 66 10.48 0.51 -5.77
C SER A 66 11.76 0.35 -4.95
N GLN A 67 12.10 1.40 -4.21
CA GLN A 67 13.27 1.40 -3.32
C GLN A 67 12.88 1.12 -1.86
N LEU A 68 11.63 0.70 -1.60
CA LEU A 68 11.19 0.38 -0.24
C LEU A 68 12.13 -0.65 0.40
N PRO A 69 12.65 -0.37 1.61
CA PRO A 69 13.38 -1.32 2.41
C PRO A 69 12.58 -2.58 2.64
N PHE A 70 13.30 -3.69 2.83
CA PHE A 70 12.71 -4.99 3.01
C PHE A 70 11.74 -5.06 4.20
N ASN A 71 12.03 -4.38 5.31
CA ASN A 71 11.14 -4.33 6.48
C ASN A 71 9.81 -3.66 6.14
N ILE A 72 9.82 -2.52 5.44
CA ILE A 72 8.59 -1.82 5.05
C ILE A 72 7.79 -2.67 4.05
N ARG A 73 8.46 -3.31 3.09
CA ARG A 73 7.80 -4.25 2.16
C ARG A 73 7.10 -5.39 2.89
N ARG A 74 7.76 -5.95 3.90
CA ARG A 74 7.19 -7.02 4.73
C ARG A 74 5.99 -6.55 5.54
N GLU A 75 6.02 -5.35 6.12
CA GLU A 75 4.88 -4.74 6.80
C GLU A 75 3.66 -4.62 5.87
N CYS A 76 3.86 -4.12 4.64
CA CYS A 76 2.77 -4.02 3.66
C CYS A 76 2.20 -5.39 3.29
N GLN A 77 3.05 -6.39 3.06
CA GLN A 77 2.62 -7.75 2.73
C GLN A 77 1.83 -8.40 3.88
N ASN A 78 2.28 -8.22 5.12
CA ASN A 78 1.57 -8.71 6.30
C ASN A 78 0.19 -8.06 6.43
N ALA A 79 0.13 -6.72 6.35
CA ALA A 79 -1.13 -5.99 6.39
C ALA A 79 -2.09 -6.41 5.27
N PHE A 80 -1.57 -6.70 4.07
CA PHE A 80 -2.41 -7.19 2.97
C PHE A 80 -2.98 -8.57 3.27
N ASN A 81 -2.14 -9.51 3.70
CA ASN A 81 -2.56 -10.87 4.04
C ASN A 81 -3.59 -10.89 5.18
N GLU A 82 -3.40 -10.07 6.22
CA GLU A 82 -4.34 -9.96 7.33
C GLU A 82 -5.73 -9.43 6.91
N ILE A 83 -5.81 -8.62 5.87
CA ILE A 83 -7.09 -8.02 5.43
C ILE A 83 -7.77 -8.88 4.36
N PHE A 84 -7.00 -9.44 3.43
CA PHE A 84 -7.53 -10.13 2.27
C PHE A 84 -7.52 -11.66 2.40
N HIS A 85 -6.62 -12.23 3.22
CA HIS A 85 -6.43 -13.68 3.37
C HIS A 85 -6.68 -14.19 4.81
N ALA A 86 -7.21 -13.35 5.71
CA ALA A 86 -7.69 -13.78 7.03
C ALA A 86 -8.93 -14.67 6.95
#